data_AF-A0A2V7VLJ7-F1
#
_entry.id   AF-A0A2V7VLJ7-F1
#
_cell.length_a   1.000
_cell.length_b   1.000
_cell.length_c   1.000
_cell.angle_alpha   90.00
_cell.angle_beta   90.00
_cell.angle_gamma   90.00
#
_symmetry.space_group_name_H-M   'P 1'
#
loop_
_entity.id
_entity.type
_entity.pdbx_description
1 polymer ?
#
loop_
_entity_poly.entity_id
_entity_poly.type
_entity_poly.pdbx_seq_one_letter_code
_entity_poly.pdbx_strand_id
1 'polypeptide(L)'
;MRDKHALGREALAALFFVALSIAATRPLVALGRTHVLGHLDVLVDLWTVHWLTTHFFEPGQIFQGNIFQPAHHAVLHSDLSLGTVVLLLPFRPFVRDPVPLVNLAVLLALAFAGWAFHALGYVLTGDRWAGLLCGVL
;
A
#
# COMPACT_ATOMS: atom_id res chain seq x y z
N MET A 1 29.93 -11.75 1.70
CA MET A 1 29.72 -10.82 0.57
C MET A 1 28.38 -11.16 -0.06
N ARG A 2 27.38 -10.28 -0.01
CA ARG A 2 26.05 -10.55 -0.59
C ARG A 2 26.19 -10.48 -2.11
N ASP A 3 25.82 -11.55 -2.80
CA ASP A 3 25.95 -11.70 -4.25
C ASP A 3 25.21 -10.56 -4.96
N LYS A 4 25.94 -9.70 -5.70
CA LYS A 4 25.36 -8.52 -6.36
C LYS A 4 24.26 -8.90 -7.36
N HIS A 5 24.36 -10.11 -7.92
CA HIS A 5 23.37 -10.65 -8.85
C HIS A 5 22.04 -10.99 -8.16
N ALA A 6 22.06 -11.35 -6.87
CA ALA A 6 20.84 -11.60 -6.10
C ALA A 6 20.07 -10.30 -5.87
N LEU A 7 20.75 -9.23 -5.46
CA LEU A 7 20.12 -7.93 -5.22
C LEU A 7 19.48 -7.35 -6.49
N GLY A 8 20.19 -7.43 -7.63
CA GLY A 8 19.67 -6.93 -8.91
C GLY A 8 18.41 -7.68 -9.36
N ARG A 9 18.34 -8.99 -9.11
CA ARG A 9 17.16 -9.81 -9.44
C ARG A 9 15.95 -9.46 -8.57
N GLU A 10 16.14 -9.29 -7.26
CA GLU A 10 15.04 -8.88 -6.38
C GLU A 10 14.52 -7.48 -6.71
N ALA A 11 15.43 -6.55 -7.04
CA ALA A 11 15.04 -5.22 -7.51
C ALA A 11 14.24 -5.29 -8.82
N LEU A 12 14.63 -6.16 -9.76
CA LEU A 12 13.90 -6.37 -11.00
C LEU A 12 12.50 -6.95 -10.76
N ALA A 13 12.37 -7.92 -9.85
CA ALA A 13 11.07 -8.48 -9.46
C ALA A 13 10.17 -7.41 -8.82
N ALA A 14 10.71 -6.61 -7.90
CA ALA A 14 9.97 -5.51 -7.29
C ALA A 14 9.52 -4.48 -8.35
N LEU A 15 10.40 -4.08 -9.27
CA LEU A 15 10.06 -3.18 -10.37
C LEU A 15 9.00 -3.76 -11.31
N PHE A 16 9.05 -5.08 -11.58
CA PHE A 16 8.04 -5.77 -12.36
C PHE A 16 6.66 -5.67 -11.69
N PHE A 17 6.55 -5.91 -10.39
CA PHE A 17 5.27 -5.78 -9.67
C PHE A 17 4.79 -4.34 -9.52
N VAL A 18 5.69 -3.36 -9.43
CA VAL A 18 5.32 -1.94 -9.53
C VAL A 18 4.72 -1.63 -10.91
N ALA A 19 5.36 -2.08 -11.99
CA ALA A 19 4.84 -1.88 -13.34
C ALA A 19 3.50 -2.59 -13.56
N LEU A 20 3.35 -3.81 -13.01
CA LEU A 20 2.10 -4.57 -13.06
C LEU A 20 0.99 -3.87 -12.28
N SER A 21 1.27 -3.37 -11.08
CA SER A 21 0.34 -2.59 -10.27
C SER A 21 -0.16 -1.34 -11.00
N ILE A 22 0.75 -0.59 -11.65
CA ILE A 22 0.38 0.56 -12.50
C ILE A 22 -0.49 0.13 -13.69
N ALA A 23 -0.16 -0.99 -14.32
CA ALA A 23 -0.92 -1.49 -15.47
C ALA A 23 -2.32 -1.98 -15.09
N ALA A 24 -2.46 -2.65 -13.94
CA ALA A 24 -3.71 -3.19 -13.43
C ALA A 24 -4.65 -2.09 -12.92
N THR A 25 -4.11 -0.96 -12.47
CA THR A 25 -4.89 0.15 -11.90
C THR A 25 -5.18 1.28 -12.89
N ARG A 26 -4.93 1.10 -14.19
CA ARG A 26 -5.22 2.15 -15.19
C ARG A 26 -6.70 2.59 -15.11
N PRO A 27 -7.01 3.90 -15.17
CA PRO A 27 -6.12 5.06 -15.43
C PRO A 27 -5.57 5.76 -14.17
N LEU A 28 -5.49 5.10 -13.02
CA LEU A 28 -5.22 5.73 -11.71
C LEU A 28 -3.99 6.63 -11.69
N VAL A 29 -2.88 6.24 -12.31
CA VAL A 29 -1.66 7.07 -12.31
C VAL A 29 -1.87 8.40 -13.04
N ALA A 30 -2.70 8.43 -14.09
CA ALA A 30 -2.99 9.64 -14.85
C ALA A 30 -3.98 10.57 -14.12
N LEU A 31 -4.93 9.99 -13.37
CA LEU A 31 -5.99 10.72 -12.67
C LEU A 31 -5.78 10.78 -11.15
N GLY A 32 -4.62 10.37 -10.66
CA GLY A 32 -4.39 10.05 -9.24
C GLY A 32 -4.43 11.23 -8.28
N ARG A 33 -4.63 12.45 -8.76
CA ARG A 33 -4.84 13.65 -7.94
C ARG A 33 -6.30 14.04 -7.80
N THR A 34 -7.17 13.59 -8.71
CA THR A 34 -8.56 14.03 -8.81
C THR A 34 -9.55 12.88 -8.65
N HIS A 35 -9.12 11.65 -8.90
CA HIS A 35 -9.96 10.46 -8.82
C HIS A 35 -9.33 9.44 -7.87
N VAL A 36 -10.18 8.61 -7.31
CA VAL A 36 -9.83 7.45 -6.48
C VAL A 36 -10.48 6.21 -7.08
N LEU A 37 -9.88 5.04 -6.89
CA LEU A 37 -10.52 3.78 -7.28
C LEU A 37 -11.55 3.38 -6.22
N GLY A 38 -12.80 3.20 -6.62
CA GLY A 38 -13.88 2.76 -5.73
C GLY A 38 -15.10 3.67 -5.77
N HIS A 39 -16.04 3.38 -4.88
CA HIS A 39 -17.29 4.14 -4.72
C HIS A 39 -17.30 4.82 -3.35
N LEU A 40 -18.42 4.83 -2.63
CA LEU A 40 -18.54 5.57 -1.37
C LEU A 40 -17.63 5.04 -0.26
N ASP A 41 -17.34 3.74 -0.23
CA ASP A 41 -16.50 3.12 0.82
C ASP A 41 -15.06 3.65 0.81
N VAL A 42 -14.55 4.10 -0.34
CA VAL A 42 -13.19 4.65 -0.44
C VAL A 42 -13.02 5.91 0.42
N LEU A 43 -14.11 6.61 0.78
CA LEU A 43 -14.03 7.79 1.62
C LEU A 43 -13.60 7.45 3.05
N VAL A 44 -14.01 6.30 3.59
CA VAL A 44 -13.54 5.84 4.91
C VAL A 44 -12.08 5.38 4.83
N ASP A 45 -11.68 4.72 3.75
CA ASP A 45 -10.28 4.31 3.55
C ASP A 45 -9.36 5.52 3.40
N LEU A 46 -9.79 6.50 2.60
CA LEU A 46 -9.10 7.77 2.41
C LEU A 46 -8.91 8.49 3.73
N TRP A 47 -9.98 8.59 4.53
CA TRP A 47 -9.91 9.17 5.86
C TRP A 47 -8.97 8.39 6.78
N THR A 48 -9.09 7.06 6.81
CA THR A 48 -8.31 6.18 7.71
C THR A 48 -6.82 6.24 7.39
N VAL A 49 -6.45 6.10 6.12
CA VAL A 49 -5.06 6.20 5.65
C VAL A 49 -4.50 7.59 5.95
N HIS A 50 -5.26 8.65 5.68
CA HIS A 50 -4.83 10.01 5.97
C HIS A 50 -4.62 10.25 7.47
N TRP A 51 -5.57 9.80 8.32
CA TRP A 51 -5.50 9.95 9.76
C TRP A 51 -4.29 9.21 10.34
N LEU A 52 -4.16 7.93 10.01
CA LEU A 52 -3.12 7.05 10.53
C LEU A 52 -1.73 7.49 10.08
N THR A 53 -1.54 7.89 8.83
CA THR A 53 -0.24 8.41 8.37
C THR A 53 0.13 9.76 9.00
N THR A 54 -0.87 10.57 9.38
CA THR A 54 -0.63 11.88 10.02
C THR A 54 -0.28 11.71 11.49
N HIS A 55 -1.00 10.85 12.22
CA HIS A 55 -0.83 10.67 13.67
C HIS A 55 -0.02 9.41 14.02
N PHE A 56 0.67 8.80 13.06
CA PHE A 56 1.35 7.51 13.26
C PHE A 56 2.32 7.52 14.44
N PHE A 57 3.04 8.63 14.62
CA PHE A 57 4.02 8.83 15.69
C PHE A 57 3.44 9.51 16.93
N GLU A 58 2.11 9.64 17.02
CA GLU A 58 1.39 10.27 18.12
C GLU A 58 0.48 9.23 18.80
N PRO A 59 1.00 8.42 19.75
CA PRO A 59 0.25 7.29 20.32
C PRO A 59 -1.07 7.68 20.98
N GLY A 60 -1.17 8.91 21.51
CA GLY A 60 -2.39 9.43 22.11
C GLY A 60 -3.47 9.83 21.10
N GLN A 61 -3.12 10.06 19.84
CA GLN A 61 -4.01 10.58 18.80
C GLN A 61 -4.28 9.57 17.69
N ILE A 62 -3.39 8.59 17.48
CA ILE A 62 -3.49 7.62 16.37
C ILE A 62 -4.85 6.92 16.28
N PHE A 63 -5.50 6.66 17.42
CA PHE A 63 -6.83 6.03 17.47
C PHE A 63 -7.99 7.02 17.62
N GLN A 64 -7.74 8.29 17.96
CA GLN A 64 -8.77 9.29 18.31
C GLN A 64 -9.37 9.99 17.09
N GLY A 65 -9.96 9.21 16.18
CA GLY A 65 -10.54 9.73 14.95
C GLY A 65 -11.62 10.78 15.18
N ASN A 66 -11.74 11.73 14.26
CA ASN A 66 -12.71 12.83 14.30
C ASN A 66 -14.09 12.49 13.70
N ILE A 67 -14.41 11.21 13.55
CA ILE A 67 -15.71 10.73 13.06
C ILE A 67 -16.39 9.89 14.14
N PHE A 68 -17.69 9.61 13.97
CA PHE A 68 -18.49 8.81 14.92
C PHE A 68 -18.67 9.43 16.32
N GLN A 69 -18.72 10.76 16.43
CA GLN A 69 -19.04 11.44 17.70
C GLN A 69 -20.32 10.83 18.32
N PRO A 70 -20.34 10.46 19.63
CA PRO A 70 -19.33 10.69 20.68
C PRO A 70 -18.38 9.50 20.94
N ALA A 71 -18.26 8.54 20.03
CA ALA A 71 -17.44 7.37 20.23
C ALA A 71 -15.95 7.73 20.38
N HIS A 72 -15.32 7.18 21.43
CA HIS A 72 -13.86 7.19 21.55
C HIS A 72 -13.24 6.15 20.63
N HIS A 73 -11.97 6.37 20.25
CA HIS A 73 -11.22 5.43 19.42
C HIS A 73 -11.85 5.13 18.05
N ALA A 74 -12.47 6.14 17.43
CA ALA A 74 -13.23 5.99 16.19
C ALA A 74 -12.49 5.26 15.06
N VAL A 75 -11.16 5.39 15.00
CA VAL A 75 -10.31 4.73 14.00
C VAL A 75 -10.36 3.20 14.14
N LEU A 76 -10.52 2.66 15.36
CA LEU A 76 -10.62 1.22 15.63
C LEU A 76 -11.92 0.59 15.12
N HIS A 77 -12.90 1.41 14.70
CA HIS A 77 -14.12 0.93 14.07
C HIS A 77 -14.00 0.75 12.56
N SER A 78 -12.83 1.06 11.98
CA SER A 78 -12.53 0.92 10.55
C SER A 78 -11.38 -0.06 10.31
N ASP A 79 -11.21 -0.52 9.08
CA ASP A 79 -10.02 -1.29 8.70
C ASP A 79 -8.79 -0.38 8.75
N LEU A 80 -7.90 -0.66 9.69
CA LEU A 80 -6.72 0.16 9.93
C LEU A 80 -5.70 0.10 8.79
N SER A 81 -5.67 -1.00 8.03
CA SER A 81 -4.70 -1.22 6.95
C SER A 81 -3.25 -0.85 7.34
N LEU A 82 -2.84 -1.17 8.57
CA LEU A 82 -1.58 -0.69 9.16
C LEU A 82 -0.35 -1.06 8.33
N GLY A 83 -0.35 -2.24 7.70
CA GLY A 83 0.74 -2.65 6.80
C GLY A 83 0.93 -1.66 5.65
N THR A 84 -0.17 -1.22 5.03
CA THR A 84 -0.17 -0.21 3.97
C THR A 84 0.24 1.16 4.49
N VAL A 85 -0.25 1.56 5.67
CA VAL A 85 0.14 2.82 6.32
C VAL A 85 1.65 2.89 6.51
N VAL A 86 2.28 1.81 7.00
CA VAL A 86 3.74 1.74 7.18
C VAL A 86 4.49 1.91 5.86
N LEU A 87 4.00 1.31 4.76
CA LEU A 87 4.57 1.51 3.42
C LEU A 87 4.48 2.96 2.95
N LEU A 88 3.50 3.73 3.43
CA LEU A 88 3.27 5.13 3.04
C LEU A 88 4.05 6.15 3.87
N LEU A 89 4.50 5.81 5.08
CA LEU A 89 5.20 6.75 5.97
C LEU A 89 6.38 7.48 5.29
N PRO A 90 7.24 6.82 4.49
CA PRO A 90 8.33 7.50 3.79
C PRO A 90 7.85 8.56 2.78
N PHE A 91 6.62 8.43 2.27
CA PHE A 91 6.05 9.31 1.25
C PHE A 91 5.23 10.46 1.84
N ARG A 92 4.77 10.33 3.09
CA ARG A 92 3.92 11.32 3.79
C ARG A 92 4.48 12.75 3.82
N PRO A 93 5.80 13.00 3.91
CA PRO A 93 6.34 14.36 3.82
C PRO A 93 6.13 15.03 2.45
N PHE A 94 6.06 14.23 1.39
CA PHE A 94 5.94 14.68 -0.01
C PHE A 94 4.48 14.68 -0.51
N VAL A 95 3.65 13.80 0.03
CA VAL A 95 2.24 13.65 -0.35
C VAL A 95 1.36 14.01 0.84
N ARG A 96 0.80 15.23 0.80
CA ARG A 96 -0.04 15.77 1.88
C ARG A 96 -1.53 15.57 1.64
N ASP A 97 -1.93 15.61 0.36
CA ASP A 97 -3.32 15.47 -0.02
C ASP A 97 -3.77 14.00 0.14
N PRO A 98 -4.96 13.75 0.67
CA PRO A 98 -5.41 12.40 0.99
C PRO A 98 -5.71 11.56 -0.27
N VAL A 99 -6.15 12.19 -1.36
CA VAL A 99 -6.44 11.53 -2.65
C VAL A 99 -5.19 10.87 -3.27
N PRO A 100 -4.09 11.60 -3.55
CA PRO A 100 -2.89 10.96 -4.07
C PRO A 100 -2.25 10.00 -3.06
N LEU A 101 -2.45 10.20 -1.75
CA LEU A 101 -1.95 9.30 -0.73
C LEU A 101 -2.65 7.94 -0.74
N VAL A 102 -3.98 7.90 -0.84
CA VAL A 102 -4.72 6.63 -0.94
C VAL A 102 -4.47 5.93 -2.28
N ASN A 103 -4.28 6.68 -3.37
CA ASN A 103 -3.90 6.09 -4.66
C ASN A 103 -2.50 5.48 -4.62
N LEU A 104 -1.55 6.14 -3.94
CA LEU A 104 -0.23 5.57 -3.67
C LEU A 104 -0.35 4.31 -2.78
N ALA A 105 -1.27 4.32 -1.82
CA ALA A 105 -1.56 3.17 -0.96
C ALA A 105 -1.91 1.93 -1.80
N VAL A 106 -2.86 2.09 -2.73
CA VAL A 106 -3.28 1.02 -3.65
C VAL A 106 -2.10 0.51 -4.48
N LEU A 107 -1.32 1.41 -5.07
CA LEU A 107 -0.20 1.04 -5.93
C LEU A 107 0.87 0.25 -5.17
N LEU A 108 1.26 0.75 -3.99
CA LEU A 108 2.29 0.14 -3.15
C LEU A 108 1.81 -1.18 -2.54
N ALA A 109 0.56 -1.24 -2.06
CA ALA A 109 0.00 -2.46 -1.50
C ALA A 109 -0.04 -3.58 -2.55
N LEU A 110 -0.53 -3.29 -3.77
CA LEU A 110 -0.55 -4.28 -4.86
C LEU A 110 0.85 -4.72 -5.28
N ALA A 111 1.77 -3.76 -5.46
CA ALA A 111 3.15 -4.07 -5.85
C ALA A 111 3.87 -4.92 -4.78
N PHE A 112 3.70 -4.55 -3.51
CA PHE A 112 4.30 -5.26 -2.39
C PHE A 112 3.68 -6.64 -2.20
N ALA A 113 2.36 -6.77 -2.37
CA ALA A 113 1.67 -8.05 -2.32
C ALA A 113 2.20 -9.00 -3.40
N GLY A 114 2.24 -8.57 -4.67
CA GLY A 114 2.75 -9.40 -5.77
C GLY A 114 4.21 -9.82 -5.54
N TRP A 115 5.05 -8.89 -5.06
CA TRP A 115 6.44 -9.20 -4.72
C TRP A 115 6.56 -10.18 -3.54
N ALA A 116 5.75 -10.03 -2.50
CA ALA A 116 5.74 -10.93 -1.35
C ALA A 116 5.25 -12.33 -1.73
N PHE A 117 4.21 -12.44 -2.55
CA PHE A 117 3.73 -13.73 -3.06
C PHE A 117 4.73 -14.38 -4.03
N HIS A 118 5.47 -13.60 -4.79
CA HIS A 118 6.60 -14.11 -5.57
C HIS A 118 7.67 -14.75 -4.70
N ALA A 119 8.08 -14.04 -3.65
CA ALA A 119 9.05 -14.57 -2.69
C ALA A 119 8.51 -15.83 -2.00
N LEU A 120 7.24 -15.84 -1.60
CA LEU A 120 6.59 -16.99 -0.98
C LEU A 120 6.56 -18.20 -1.92
N GLY A 121 6.13 -18.02 -3.17
CA GLY A 121 6.08 -19.09 -4.16
C GLY A 121 7.47 -19.66 -4.47
N TYR A 122 8.50 -18.82 -4.51
CA TYR A 122 9.88 -19.28 -4.66
C TYR A 122 10.36 -20.10 -3.45
N VAL A 123 10.05 -19.67 -2.22
CA VAL A 123 10.42 -20.42 -1.00
C VAL A 123 9.72 -21.78 -0.96
N LEU A 124 8.48 -21.87 -1.41
CA LEU A 124 7.70 -23.12 -1.41
C LEU A 124 8.09 -24.11 -2.52
N THR A 125 8.51 -23.62 -3.68
CA THR A 125 8.73 -24.47 -4.87
C THR A 125 10.20 -24.62 -5.27
N GLY A 126 11.06 -23.68 -4.85
CA GLY A 126 12.41 -23.52 -5.39
C GLY A 126 12.45 -22.98 -6.83
N ASP A 127 11.31 -22.74 -7.47
CA ASP A 127 11.19 -22.28 -8.85
C ASP A 127 10.76 -20.80 -8.90
N ARG A 128 11.55 -20.00 -9.63
CA ARG A 128 11.32 -18.55 -9.79
C ARG A 128 10.14 -18.22 -10.68
N TRP A 129 9.87 -19.04 -11.68
CA TRP A 129 8.74 -18.86 -12.57
C TRP A 129 7.43 -19.21 -11.87
N ALA A 130 7.44 -20.29 -11.08
CA ALA A 130 6.33 -20.60 -10.19
C ALA A 130 6.09 -19.46 -9.19
N GLY A 131 7.15 -18.91 -8.59
CA GLY A 131 7.06 -17.69 -7.77
C GLY A 131 6.45 -16.52 -8.55
N LEU A 132 6.93 -16.20 -9.75
CA LEU A 132 6.38 -15.08 -10.54
C LEU A 132 4.89 -15.26 -10.82
N LEU A 133 4.49 -16.49 -11.19
CA LEU A 133 3.08 -16.81 -11.41
C LEU A 133 2.26 -16.61 -10.12
N CYS A 134 2.77 -17.05 -8.96
CA CYS A 134 2.13 -16.83 -7.67
C CYS A 134 1.94 -15.36 -7.32
N GLY A 135 2.86 -14.47 -7.73
CA GLY A 135 2.73 -13.03 -7.49
C GLY A 135 1.80 -12.31 -8.47
N VAL A 136 1.56 -12.89 -9.65
CA VAL A 136 0.68 -12.32 -10.68
C VAL A 136 -0.78 -12.69 -10.44
N LEU A 137 -1.03 -13.89 -9.90
CA LEU A 137 -2.36 -14.39 -9.53
C LEU A 137 -2.86 -13.75 -8.23
#